data_AF-A0A6P4E923-F1
#
_entry.id   AF-A0A6P4E923-F1
#
_cell.length_a   1.000
_cell.length_b   1.000
_cell.length_c   1.000
_cell.angle_alpha   90.00
_cell.angle_beta   90.00
_cell.angle_gamma   90.00
#
_symmetry.space_group_name_H-M   'P 1'
#
loop_
_entity.id
_entity.type
_entity.pdbx_description
1 polymer ?
#
loop_
_entity_poly.entity_id
_entity_poly.type
_entity_poly.pdbx_seq_one_letter_code
_entity_poly.pdbx_strand_id
1 'polypeptide(L)'
;MSQGNNDDCKGLPIGFTLDQRLQDDKNMQGILKTFYSAIEVLEADLKKALALQEKRNLPLNEQIKLDSYLAYLTSTLFWIHLKLQGVDVSKHGVLHDLARAKELLARDKEINASLAAPRLDMPAAKRFIAAGTHTRFVDMDGVMVTEKQYNQSLKKAAQ
;
A
#
# COMPACT_ATOMS: atom_id res chain seq x y z
N MET A 1 61.99 25.29 13.19
CA MET A 1 60.60 25.76 13.47
C MET A 1 59.83 25.69 12.17
N SER A 2 58.70 25.02 11.99
CA SER A 2 57.81 24.24 12.84
C SER A 2 56.93 23.40 11.89
N GLN A 3 56.75 22.12 12.21
CA GLN A 3 55.59 21.22 11.95
C GLN A 3 54.80 21.43 10.65
N GLY A 4 54.70 20.48 9.71
CA GLY A 4 54.24 19.10 9.92
C GLY A 4 52.72 19.09 10.02
N ASN A 5 52.01 18.65 8.97
CA ASN A 5 50.74 17.95 9.12
C ASN A 5 50.48 17.06 7.90
N ASN A 6 50.72 15.77 8.14
CA ASN A 6 50.16 14.68 7.36
C ASN A 6 48.70 14.56 7.77
N ASP A 7 47.77 14.86 6.89
CA ASP A 7 46.37 14.54 7.13
C ASP A 7 46.17 13.05 6.84
N ASP A 8 46.44 12.24 7.87
CA ASP A 8 46.06 10.85 7.97
C ASP A 8 44.52 10.73 8.00
N CYS A 9 43.88 10.75 6.83
CA CYS A 9 42.51 10.27 6.68
C CYS A 9 42.47 8.73 6.68
N LYS A 10 42.91 8.12 7.78
CA LYS A 10 42.75 6.68 8.03
C LYS A 10 41.47 6.46 8.83
N GLY A 11 40.34 6.21 8.16
CA GLY A 11 39.15 5.77 8.88
C GLY A 11 37.79 5.78 8.20
N LEU A 12 37.62 6.27 6.97
CA LEU A 12 36.34 6.16 6.25
C LEU A 12 36.48 5.23 5.04
N PRO A 13 35.66 4.17 4.94
CA PRO A 13 35.63 3.35 3.75
C PRO A 13 35.00 4.18 2.63
N ILE A 14 35.69 4.24 1.49
CA ILE A 14 35.30 4.89 0.22
C ILE A 14 35.61 6.40 0.20
N GLY A 15 36.75 6.73 -0.42
CA GLY A 15 37.30 8.07 -0.55
C GLY A 15 36.49 9.00 -1.45
N PHE A 16 35.51 9.67 -0.86
CA PHE A 16 34.89 10.86 -1.45
C PHE A 16 35.18 12.04 -0.53
N THR A 17 36.33 12.68 -0.71
CA THR A 17 36.55 14.01 -0.10
C THR A 17 35.59 14.94 -0.80
N LEU A 18 34.47 15.29 -0.14
CA LEU A 18 33.53 16.29 -0.65
C LEU A 18 34.36 17.54 -1.02
N ASP A 19 34.14 18.07 -2.21
CA ASP A 19 34.78 19.29 -2.67
C ASP A 19 34.61 20.37 -1.59
N GLN A 20 35.68 21.09 -1.22
CA GLN A 20 35.65 22.01 -0.06
C GLN A 20 34.51 23.04 -0.16
N ARG A 21 34.16 23.44 -1.39
CA ARG A 21 33.04 24.34 -1.69
C ARG A 21 31.66 23.77 -1.34
N LEU A 22 31.48 22.46 -1.47
CA LEU A 22 30.24 21.77 -1.10
C LEU A 22 30.15 21.56 0.42
N GLN A 23 31.29 21.49 1.11
CA GLN A 23 31.29 21.41 2.58
C GLN A 23 30.82 22.72 3.21
N ASP A 24 31.18 23.85 2.61
CA ASP A 24 30.82 25.19 3.08
C ASP A 24 29.37 25.59 2.75
N ASP A 25 28.70 24.89 1.82
CA ASP A 25 27.32 25.18 1.44
C ASP A 25 26.33 24.69 2.51
N LYS A 26 25.84 25.65 3.32
CA LYS A 26 24.86 25.41 4.37
C LYS A 26 23.55 24.80 3.87
N ASN A 27 23.13 25.11 2.64
CA ASN A 27 21.89 24.58 2.08
C ASN A 27 22.04 23.09 1.76
N MET A 28 23.12 22.73 1.08
CA MET A 28 23.45 21.33 0.77
C MET A 28 23.61 20.50 2.04
N GLN A 29 24.31 21.03 3.05
CA GLN A 29 24.45 20.37 4.35
C GLN A 29 23.11 20.19 5.06
N GLY A 30 22.19 21.14 4.94
CA GLY A 30 20.83 21.02 5.46
C GLY A 30 20.08 19.87 4.81
N ILE A 31 20.08 19.80 3.47
CA ILE A 31 19.43 18.73 2.70
C ILE A 31 20.01 17.36 3.07
N LEU A 32 21.33 17.24 3.15
CA LEU A 32 21.98 15.99 3.52
C LEU A 32 21.59 15.55 4.93
N LYS A 33 21.61 16.45 5.92
CA LYS A 33 21.16 16.13 7.28
C LYS A 33 19.72 15.64 7.31
N THR A 34 18.80 16.34 6.64
CA THR A 34 17.40 15.91 6.54
C THR A 34 17.27 14.54 5.88
N PHE A 35 18.04 14.29 4.82
CA PHE A 35 18.05 13.01 4.12
C PHE A 35 18.56 11.87 5.02
N TYR A 36 19.67 12.07 5.74
CA TYR A 36 20.20 11.09 6.69
C TYR A 36 19.22 10.80 7.82
N SER A 37 18.64 11.83 8.44
CA SER A 37 17.63 11.62 9.49
C SER A 37 16.40 10.88 8.97
N ALA A 38 15.98 11.13 7.73
CA ALA A 38 14.88 10.38 7.11
C ALA A 38 15.23 8.90 6.90
N ILE A 39 16.47 8.58 6.52
CA ILE A 39 16.95 7.19 6.40
C ILE A 39 16.97 6.50 7.76
N GLU A 40 17.43 7.16 8.82
CA GLU A 40 17.47 6.58 10.17
C GLU A 40 16.06 6.20 10.67
N VAL A 41 15.08 7.09 10.46
CA VAL A 41 13.68 6.81 10.79
C VAL A 41 13.16 5.63 9.96
N LEU A 42 13.45 5.62 8.66
CA LEU A 42 13.02 4.55 7.78
C LEU A 42 13.62 3.19 8.17
N GLU A 43 14.90 3.17 8.52
CA GLU A 43 15.60 1.95 8.96
C GLU A 43 14.99 1.41 10.26
N ALA A 44 14.65 2.29 11.21
CA ALA A 44 13.99 1.90 12.45
C ALA A 44 12.61 1.27 12.18
N ASP A 45 11.82 1.82 11.26
CA ASP A 45 10.51 1.27 10.90
C ASP A 45 10.62 -0.03 10.10
N LEU A 46 11.60 -0.13 9.20
CA LEU A 46 11.93 -1.36 8.48
C LEU A 46 12.29 -2.51 9.42
N LYS A 47 13.11 -2.26 10.44
CA LYS A 47 13.46 -3.27 11.44
C LYS A 47 12.22 -3.80 12.16
N LYS A 48 11.26 -2.92 12.50
CA LYS A 48 9.97 -3.34 13.10
C LYS A 48 9.15 -4.15 12.11
N ALA A 49 9.04 -3.71 10.86
CA ALA A 49 8.26 -4.39 9.82
C ALA A 49 8.79 -5.80 9.54
N LEU A 50 10.11 -5.97 9.42
CA LEU A 50 10.75 -7.27 9.24
C LEU A 50 10.55 -8.19 10.45
N ALA A 51 10.70 -7.66 11.67
CA ALA A 51 10.44 -8.43 12.89
C ALA A 51 8.98 -8.89 13.00
N LEU A 52 8.02 -8.14 12.47
CA LEU A 52 6.61 -8.55 12.37
C LEU A 52 6.41 -9.62 11.29
N GLN A 53 7.09 -9.48 10.14
CA GLN A 53 7.00 -10.42 9.03
C GLN A 53 7.54 -11.81 9.42
N GLU A 54 8.68 -11.87 10.12
CA GLU A 54 9.29 -13.11 10.58
C GLU A 54 8.39 -13.91 11.52
N LYS A 55 7.67 -13.22 12.40
CA LYS A 55 6.81 -13.86 13.40
C LYS A 55 5.58 -14.53 12.80
N ARG A 56 5.10 -14.10 11.62
CA ARG A 56 3.88 -14.58 10.93
C ARG A 56 2.65 -14.81 11.82
N ASN A 57 2.55 -14.05 12.92
CA ASN A 57 1.46 -14.17 13.90
C ASN A 57 0.31 -13.18 13.64
N LEU A 58 0.35 -12.47 12.51
CA LEU A 58 -0.67 -11.49 12.15
C LEU A 58 -1.87 -12.16 11.48
N PRO A 59 -3.09 -11.62 11.64
CA PRO A 59 -4.23 -12.08 10.86
C PRO A 59 -3.98 -11.83 9.36
N LEU A 60 -4.56 -12.67 8.50
CA LEU A 60 -4.31 -12.67 7.06
C LEU A 60 -4.38 -11.27 6.41
N ASN A 61 -5.37 -10.46 6.79
CA ASN A 61 -5.53 -9.11 6.26
C ASN A 61 -4.33 -8.20 6.60
N GLU A 62 -3.85 -8.24 7.84
CA GLU A 62 -2.70 -7.44 8.28
C GLU A 62 -1.39 -7.96 7.68
N GLN A 63 -1.29 -9.27 7.44
CA GLN A 63 -0.16 -9.85 6.71
C GLN A 63 -0.11 -9.37 5.26
N ILE A 64 -1.24 -9.37 4.55
CA ILE A 64 -1.33 -8.86 3.17
C ILE A 64 -0.93 -7.39 3.09
N LYS A 65 -1.36 -6.57 4.07
CA LYS A 65 -0.96 -5.16 4.17
C LYS A 65 0.54 -5.00 4.37
N LEU A 66 1.12 -5.77 5.29
CA LEU A 66 2.56 -5.75 5.56
C LEU A 66 3.38 -6.15 4.33
N ASP A 67 3.00 -7.25 3.66
CA ASP A 67 3.70 -7.72 2.47
C ASP A 67 3.56 -6.73 1.29
N SER A 68 2.38 -6.13 1.12
CA SER A 68 2.15 -5.09 0.10
C SER A 68 2.97 -3.83 0.37
N TYR A 69 3.09 -3.42 1.64
CA TYR A 69 3.95 -2.33 2.07
C TYR A 69 5.42 -2.61 1.76
N LEU A 70 5.92 -3.81 2.10
CA LEU A 70 7.31 -4.20 1.84
C LEU A 70 7.63 -4.25 0.33
N ALA A 71 6.70 -4.73 -0.50
CA ALA A 71 6.86 -4.73 -1.96
C ALA A 71 6.93 -3.32 -2.54
N TYR A 72 6.10 -2.39 -2.06
CA TYR A 72 6.17 -0.98 -2.44
C TYR A 72 7.47 -0.31 -1.99
N LEU A 73 7.89 -0.59 -0.75
CA LEU A 73 9.07 0.00 -0.16
C LEU A 73 10.35 -0.43 -0.87
N THR A 74 10.51 -1.73 -1.14
CA THR A 74 11.66 -2.27 -1.88
C THR A 74 11.80 -1.66 -3.27
N SER A 75 10.69 -1.58 -4.02
CA SER A 75 10.65 -0.93 -5.34
C SER A 75 11.02 0.56 -5.27
N THR A 76 10.53 1.26 -4.26
CA THR A 76 10.79 2.69 -4.05
C THR A 76 12.24 2.94 -3.62
N LEU A 77 12.81 2.12 -2.75
CA LEU A 77 14.20 2.24 -2.32
C LEU A 77 15.17 1.99 -3.47
N PHE A 78 14.86 1.01 -4.32
CA PHE A 78 15.63 0.78 -5.52
C PHE A 78 15.56 1.97 -6.49
N TRP A 79 14.38 2.59 -6.65
CA TRP A 79 14.22 3.83 -7.41
C TRP A 79 15.06 4.99 -6.83
N ILE A 80 15.05 5.18 -5.50
CA ILE A 80 15.87 6.20 -4.81
C ILE A 80 17.37 5.92 -5.04
N HIS A 81 17.79 4.66 -4.93
CA HIS A 81 19.17 4.25 -5.16
C HIS A 81 19.65 4.62 -6.57
N LEU A 82 18.85 4.34 -7.60
CA LEU A 82 19.17 4.72 -8.98
C LEU A 82 19.26 6.24 -9.16
N LYS A 83 18.39 6.99 -8.49
CA LYS A 83 18.45 8.47 -8.49
C LYS A 83 19.74 8.99 -7.85
N LEU A 84 20.19 8.39 -6.75
CA LEU A 84 21.44 8.77 -6.08
C LEU A 84 22.68 8.46 -6.94
N GLN A 85 22.63 7.42 -7.76
CA GLN A 85 23.67 7.09 -8.73
C GLN A 85 23.66 8.00 -9.97
N GLY A 86 22.68 8.89 -10.11
CA GLY A 86 22.53 9.75 -11.28
C GLY A 86 22.03 9.02 -12.54
N VAL A 87 21.48 7.82 -12.39
CA VAL A 87 20.94 7.04 -13.52
C VAL A 87 19.62 7.65 -14.00
N ASP A 88 19.43 7.72 -15.32
CA ASP A 88 18.17 8.15 -15.92
C ASP A 88 17.09 7.09 -15.72
N VAL A 89 16.21 7.35 -14.75
CA VAL A 89 15.15 6.43 -14.35
C VAL A 89 14.00 6.37 -15.37
N SER A 90 13.90 7.31 -16.32
CA SER A 90 12.82 7.33 -17.31
C SER A 90 12.84 6.12 -18.25
N LYS A 91 14.03 5.57 -18.50
CA LYS A 91 14.26 4.40 -19.34
C LYS A 91 14.34 3.09 -18.56
N HIS A 92 14.31 3.16 -17.23
CA HIS A 92 14.52 2.00 -16.37
C HIS A 92 13.20 1.31 -16.05
N GLY A 93 13.18 -0.04 -16.07
CA GLY A 93 12.00 -0.86 -15.77
C GLY A 93 11.45 -0.70 -14.33
N VAL A 94 12.18 0.00 -13.46
CA VAL A 94 11.76 0.25 -12.06
C VAL A 94 10.48 1.06 -11.97
N LEU A 95 10.20 1.91 -12.98
CA LEU A 95 8.94 2.64 -13.04
C LEU A 95 7.75 1.71 -13.23
N HIS A 96 7.92 0.61 -13.97
CA HIS A 96 6.88 -0.42 -14.10
C HIS A 96 6.65 -1.13 -12.76
N ASP A 97 7.72 -1.52 -12.07
CA ASP A 97 7.62 -2.19 -10.77
C ASP A 97 6.95 -1.30 -9.72
N LEU A 98 7.32 -0.02 -9.72
CA LEU A 98 6.73 0.99 -8.84
C LEU A 98 5.26 1.25 -9.16
N ALA A 99 4.89 1.30 -10.45
CA ALA A 99 3.49 1.40 -10.88
C ALA A 99 2.67 0.19 -10.44
N ARG A 100 3.23 -1.02 -10.60
CA ARG A 100 2.61 -2.27 -10.14
C ARG A 100 2.39 -2.28 -8.63
N ALA A 101 3.40 -1.89 -7.86
CA ALA A 101 3.28 -1.82 -6.40
C ALA A 101 2.24 -0.78 -5.94
N LYS A 102 2.14 0.35 -6.64
CA LYS A 102 1.07 1.34 -6.39
C LYS A 102 -0.31 0.79 -6.71
N GLU A 103 -0.45 0.01 -7.78
CA GLU A 103 -1.72 -0.62 -8.13
C GLU A 103 -2.20 -1.60 -7.04
N LEU A 104 -1.28 -2.38 -6.45
CA LEU A 104 -1.60 -3.27 -5.32
C LEU A 104 -2.17 -2.50 -4.12
N LEU A 105 -1.56 -1.38 -3.76
CA LEU A 105 -2.04 -0.52 -2.67
C LEU A 105 -3.38 0.16 -3.00
N ALA A 106 -3.57 0.56 -4.26
CA ALA A 106 -4.84 1.14 -4.72
C ALA A 106 -5.99 0.12 -4.60
N ARG A 107 -5.75 -1.14 -5.00
CA ARG A 107 -6.72 -2.22 -4.86
C ARG A 107 -7.07 -2.52 -3.41
N ASP A 108 -6.08 -2.55 -2.50
CA ASP A 108 -6.35 -2.71 -1.07
C ASP A 108 -7.25 -1.58 -0.54
N LYS A 109 -6.99 -0.34 -0.96
CA LYS A 109 -7.82 0.81 -0.61
C LYS A 109 -9.26 0.67 -1.12
N GLU A 110 -9.44 0.22 -2.36
CA GLU A 110 -10.76 -0.01 -2.96
C GLU A 110 -11.54 -1.10 -2.21
N ILE A 111 -10.88 -2.20 -1.86
CA ILE A 111 -11.48 -3.28 -1.08
C ILE A 111 -11.92 -2.76 0.30
N ASN A 112 -11.04 -2.06 1.01
CA ASN A 112 -11.35 -1.49 2.32
C ASN A 112 -12.49 -0.47 2.25
N ALA A 113 -12.53 0.37 1.20
CA ALA A 113 -13.63 1.31 0.97
C ALA A 113 -14.95 0.57 0.69
N SER A 114 -14.92 -0.50 -0.11
CA SER A 114 -16.10 -1.32 -0.38
C SER A 114 -16.61 -2.06 0.86
N LEU A 115 -15.72 -2.47 1.77
CA LEU A 115 -16.08 -3.09 3.04
C LEU A 115 -16.69 -2.08 4.02
N ALA A 116 -16.20 -0.84 4.03
CA ALA A 116 -16.72 0.23 4.87
C ALA A 116 -18.00 0.88 4.32
N ALA A 117 -18.32 0.68 3.05
CA ALA A 117 -19.49 1.27 2.42
C ALA A 117 -20.80 0.80 3.09
N PRO A 118 -21.78 1.71 3.31
CA PRO A 118 -23.06 1.35 3.90
C PRO A 118 -23.79 0.36 2.98
N ARG A 119 -24.19 -0.79 3.54
CA ARG A 119 -24.95 -1.80 2.81
C ARG A 119 -26.45 -1.58 3.04
N LEU A 120 -27.23 -1.72 1.98
CA LEU A 120 -28.69 -1.68 2.08
C LEU A 120 -29.19 -2.89 2.88
N ASP A 121 -30.05 -2.65 3.86
CA ASP A 121 -30.80 -3.70 4.54
C ASP A 121 -31.83 -4.29 3.56
N MET A 122 -31.46 -5.41 2.94
CA MET A 122 -32.30 -6.12 1.96
C MET A 122 -33.68 -6.49 2.55
N PRO A 123 -33.78 -7.06 3.77
CA PRO A 123 -35.06 -7.23 4.45
C PRO A 123 -35.92 -5.96 4.54
N ALA A 124 -35.35 -4.83 4.97
CA ALA A 124 -36.10 -3.58 5.09
C ALA A 124 -36.52 -3.02 3.72
N ALA A 125 -35.61 -3.03 2.74
CA ALA A 125 -35.89 -2.61 1.36
C ALA A 125 -37.05 -3.41 0.75
N LYS A 126 -37.07 -4.74 0.98
CA LYS A 126 -38.18 -5.61 0.54
C LYS A 126 -39.52 -5.17 1.12
N ARG A 127 -39.56 -4.82 2.42
CA ARG A 127 -40.80 -4.34 3.07
C ARG A 127 -41.28 -3.03 2.46
N PHE A 128 -40.36 -2.09 2.17
CA PHE A 128 -40.71 -0.82 1.55
C PHE A 128 -41.25 -0.99 0.13
N ILE A 129 -40.63 -1.86 -0.68
CA ILE A 129 -41.12 -2.16 -2.03
C ILE A 129 -42.49 -2.84 -1.98
N ALA A 130 -42.67 -3.83 -1.10
CA ALA A 130 -43.94 -4.53 -0.92
C ALA A 130 -45.07 -3.56 -0.51
N ALA A 131 -44.80 -2.67 0.43
CA ALA A 131 -45.76 -1.65 0.88
C ALA A 131 -46.12 -0.68 -0.26
N GLY A 132 -45.15 -0.21 -1.04
CA GLY A 132 -45.38 0.72 -2.15
C GLY A 132 -46.05 0.10 -3.37
N THR A 133 -45.94 -1.22 -3.56
CA THR A 133 -46.50 -1.92 -4.73
C THR A 133 -47.73 -2.77 -4.42
N HIS A 134 -48.18 -2.82 -3.15
CA HIS A 134 -49.21 -3.76 -2.68
C HIS A 134 -48.96 -5.22 -3.10
N THR A 135 -47.69 -5.61 -3.31
CA THR A 135 -47.31 -6.97 -3.68
C THR A 135 -46.59 -7.66 -2.53
N ARG A 136 -46.96 -8.93 -2.27
CA ARG A 136 -46.26 -9.77 -1.30
C ARG A 136 -45.18 -10.57 -2.03
N PHE A 137 -43.98 -10.57 -1.49
CA PHE A 137 -42.87 -11.39 -1.99
C PHE A 137 -42.67 -12.62 -1.11
N VAL A 138 -42.33 -13.73 -1.74
CA VAL A 138 -42.09 -15.03 -1.10
C VAL A 138 -40.75 -15.56 -1.59
N ASP A 139 -40.01 -16.23 -0.72
CA ASP A 139 -38.75 -16.88 -1.08
C ASP A 139 -39.02 -18.25 -1.73
N MET A 140 -38.44 -18.50 -2.90
CA MET A 140 -38.43 -19.78 -3.62
C MET A 140 -36.98 -20.19 -3.85
N ASP A 141 -36.49 -21.11 -3.02
CA ASP A 141 -35.14 -21.69 -3.14
C ASP A 141 -34.00 -20.64 -3.24
N GLY A 142 -34.12 -19.53 -2.49
CA GLY A 142 -33.15 -18.44 -2.46
C GLY A 142 -33.40 -17.35 -3.50
N VAL A 143 -34.43 -17.48 -4.34
CA VAL A 143 -34.86 -16.47 -5.30
C VAL A 143 -36.19 -15.86 -4.84
N MET A 144 -36.20 -14.54 -4.66
CA MET A 144 -37.41 -13.81 -4.27
C MET A 144 -38.34 -13.66 -5.48
N VAL A 145 -39.55 -14.20 -5.37
CA VAL A 145 -40.60 -14.08 -6.38
C VAL A 145 -41.84 -13.44 -5.80
N THR A 146 -42.71 -12.88 -6.65
CA THR A 146 -44.01 -12.40 -6.19
C THR A 146 -44.90 -13.59 -5.78
N GLU A 147 -45.78 -13.41 -4.79
CA GLU A 147 -46.72 -14.44 -4.35
C GLU A 147 -47.61 -14.94 -5.51
N LYS A 148 -47.93 -14.07 -6.47
CA LYS A 148 -48.62 -14.44 -7.71
C LYS A 148 -47.82 -15.43 -8.56
N GLN A 149 -46.52 -15.19 -8.75
CA GLN A 149 -45.62 -16.07 -9.48
C GLN A 149 -45.40 -17.40 -8.73
N TYR A 150 -45.23 -17.34 -7.41
CA TYR A 150 -45.13 -18.52 -6.53
C TYR A 150 -46.35 -19.44 -6.68
N ASN A 151 -47.56 -18.87 -6.57
CA ASN A 151 -48.79 -19.64 -6.70
C ASN A 151 -48.99 -20.19 -8.11
N GLN A 152 -48.46 -19.52 -9.14
CA GLN A 152 -48.53 -19.99 -10.51
C GLN A 152 -47.55 -21.15 -10.77
N SER A 153 -46.35 -21.15 -10.17
CA SER A 153 -45.41 -22.27 -10.31
C SER A 153 -45.93 -23.53 -9.60
N LEU A 154 -46.52 -23.40 -8.41
CA LEU A 154 -47.18 -24.52 -7.72
C LEU A 154 -48.28 -25.15 -8.57
N LYS A 155 -49.11 -24.33 -9.23
CA LYS A 155 -50.17 -24.84 -10.12
C LYS A 155 -49.62 -25.56 -11.35
N LYS A 156 -48.50 -25.09 -11.91
CA LYS A 156 -47.82 -25.74 -13.05
C LYS A 156 -47.15 -27.05 -12.66
N ALA A 157 -46.61 -27.15 -11.44
CA ALA A 157 -45.97 -28.37 -10.95
C ALA A 157 -46.98 -29.48 -10.61
N ALA A 158 -48.25 -29.14 -10.45
CA ALA A 158 -49.34 -30.06 -10.14
C ALA A 158 -50.11 -30.57 -11.39
N GLN A 159 -49.72 -30.14 -12.60
CA GLN A 159 -50.25 -30.62 -13.89
C GLN A 159 -49.24 -31.56 -14.54
#